data_AF-A0A524G1L1-F1
#
_entry.id   AF-A0A524G1L1-F1
#
_cell.length_a   1.000
_cell.length_b   1.000
_cell.length_c   1.000
_cell.angle_alpha   90.00
_cell.angle_beta   90.00
_cell.angle_gamma   90.00
#
_symmetry.space_group_name_H-M   'P 1'
#
loop_
_entity.id
_entity.type
_entity.pdbx_description
1 polymer ?
#
loop_
_entity_poly.entity_id
_entity_poly.type
_entity_poly.pdbx_seq_one_letter_code
_entity_poly.pdbx_strand_id
1 'polypeptide(L)' 'MSELKGDYTLRSVLLDAVKSGDRLRFFGPGMMIVAEGIVAFVGKEVVAIKHGTTGEPDEFINLNCIIKVQVLSEYRHY' A
#
# COMPACT_ATOMS: atom_id res chain seq x y z
N MET A 1 -0.19 -8.73 -25.81
CA MET A 1 -0.36 -7.39 -25.20
C MET A 1 -1.64 -7.47 -24.38
N SER A 2 -1.52 -7.72 -23.07
CA SER A 2 -2.67 -7.96 -22.19
C SER A 2 -3.57 -6.73 -22.13
N GLU A 3 -4.87 -6.95 -22.24
CA GLU A 3 -5.92 -5.95 -22.06
C GLU A 3 -5.72 -5.22 -20.73
N LEU A 4 -5.62 -3.88 -20.77
CA LEU A 4 -5.63 -3.01 -19.58
C LEU A 4 -7.04 -3.03 -18.97
N LYS A 5 -7.37 -4.13 -18.30
CA LYS A 5 -8.70 -4.37 -17.72
C LYS A 5 -8.66 -4.12 -16.21
N GLY A 6 -8.55 -2.85 -15.83
CA GLY A 6 -8.59 -2.41 -14.44
C GLY A 6 -8.43 -0.91 -14.35
N ASP A 7 -9.32 -0.24 -13.63
CA ASP A 7 -9.14 1.16 -13.25
C ASP A 7 -7.96 1.24 -12.27
N TYR A 8 -6.79 1.70 -12.71
CA TYR A 8 -5.57 1.79 -11.90
C TYR A 8 -5.50 3.11 -11.14
N THR A 9 -6.44 3.33 -10.21
CA THR A 9 -6.34 4.40 -9.21
C THR A 9 -5.50 3.94 -8.02
N LEU A 10 -4.96 4.90 -7.25
CA LEU A 10 -4.31 4.57 -5.98
C LEU A 10 -5.25 3.74 -5.08
N ARG A 11 -6.55 4.08 -5.07
CA ARG A 11 -7.54 3.37 -4.26
C ARG A 11 -7.72 1.92 -4.69
N SER A 12 -7.80 1.63 -5.99
CA SER A 12 -7.94 0.25 -6.47
C SER A 12 -6.68 -0.57 -6.19
N VAL A 13 -5.49 0.02 -6.38
CA VAL A 13 -4.21 -0.62 -6.04
C VAL A 13 -4.16 -1.01 -4.55
N LEU A 14 -4.59 -0.12 -3.65
CA LEU A 14 -4.60 -0.40 -2.21
C LEU A 14 -5.68 -1.42 -1.83
N LEU A 15 -6.84 -1.40 -2.49
CA LEU A 15 -7.90 -2.40 -2.27
C LEU A 15 -7.46 -3.80 -2.73
N ASP A 16 -6.65 -3.89 -3.78
CA ASP A 16 -6.07 -5.16 -4.20
C ASP A 16 -4.97 -5.62 -3.24
N ALA A 17 -4.16 -4.70 -2.71
CA ALA A 17 -3.16 -5.01 -1.68
C ALA A 17 -3.77 -5.55 -0.37
N VAL A 18 -4.97 -5.11 0.00
CA VAL A 18 -5.73 -5.72 1.13
C VAL A 18 -5.97 -7.21 0.89
N LYS A 19 -6.29 -7.60 -0.35
CA LYS A 19 -6.61 -8.98 -0.70
C LYS A 19 -5.36 -9.84 -0.84
N SER A 20 -4.30 -9.30 -1.45
CA SER A 20 -3.05 -10.03 -1.65
C SER A 20 -2.24 -10.18 -0.36
N GLY A 21 -2.40 -9.24 0.58
CA GLY A 21 -1.60 -9.20 1.80
C GLY A 21 -0.15 -8.80 1.54
N ASP A 22 0.12 -8.19 0.37
CA ASP A 22 1.46 -7.75 0.01
C ASP A 22 1.96 -6.68 0.99
N ARG A 23 3.25 -6.76 1.31
CA ARG A 23 3.91 -5.71 2.07
C ARG A 23 4.26 -4.57 1.12
N LEU A 24 3.78 -3.38 1.43
CA LEU A 24 3.96 -2.18 0.63
C LEU A 24 4.84 -1.16 1.35
N ARG A 25 5.56 -0.38 0.56
CA ARG A 25 6.21 0.85 0.99
C ARG A 25 5.52 2.06 0.39
N PHE A 26 5.20 3.02 1.23
CA PHE A 26 4.47 4.23 0.88
C PHE A 26 5.42 5.42 0.86
N PHE A 27 5.28 6.27 -0.14
CA PHE A 27 6.10 7.46 -0.29
C PHE A 27 5.25 8.71 -0.32
N GLY A 28 5.70 9.75 0.38
CA GLY A 28 5.14 11.09 0.34
C GLY A 28 6.00 12.08 -0.44
N PRO A 29 5.63 13.39 -0.42
CA PRO A 29 6.34 14.44 -1.13
C PRO A 29 7.86 14.42 -0.86
N GLY A 30 8.66 14.62 -1.90
CA GLY A 30 10.12 14.52 -1.79
C GLY A 30 10.66 13.09 -1.74
N MET A 31 9.84 12.09 -2.11
CA MET A 31 10.21 10.66 -2.12
C MET A 31 10.58 10.12 -0.72
N MET A 32 10.09 10.77 0.34
CA MET A 32 10.25 10.29 1.72
C MET A 32 9.38 9.06 1.96
N ILE A 33 9.92 8.05 2.62
CA ILE A 33 9.14 6.90 3.08
C ILE A 33 8.25 7.37 4.22
N VAL A 34 6.93 7.21 4.05
CA VAL A 34 5.94 7.63 5.08
C VAL A 34 5.41 6.46 5.89
N ALA A 35 5.41 5.25 5.32
CA ALA A 35 5.01 4.03 6.01
C ALA A 35 5.53 2.79 5.26
N GLU A 36 5.60 1.66 5.96
CA GLU A 36 5.87 0.35 5.36
C GLU A 36 5.11 -0.76 6.10
N GLY A 37 4.25 -1.50 5.40
CA GLY A 37 3.49 -2.58 6.02
C GLY A 37 2.45 -3.18 5.09
N ILE A 38 1.55 -3.97 5.66
CA ILE A 38 0.44 -4.57 4.92
C ILE A 38 -0.78 -3.69 5.07
N VAL A 39 -1.54 -3.48 3.98
CA VAL A 39 -2.79 -2.72 4.05
C VAL A 39 -3.86 -3.56 4.75
N ALA A 40 -4.39 -3.05 5.86
CA ALA A 40 -5.49 -3.69 6.60
C ALA A 40 -6.86 -3.30 6.02
N PHE A 41 -7.09 -2.00 5.78
CA PHE A 41 -8.29 -1.51 5.10
C PHE A 41 -8.04 -0.17 4.40
N VAL A 42 -8.87 0.14 3.41
CA VAL A 42 -8.84 1.41 2.67
C VAL A 42 -10.13 2.19 2.95
N GLY A 43 -10.00 3.26 3.73
CA GLY A 43 -11.09 4.18 4.04
C GLY A 43 -11.40 5.13 2.89
N LYS A 44 -12.13 6.20 3.21
CA LYS A 44 -12.39 7.30 2.26
C LYS A 44 -11.16 8.18 2.07
N GLU A 45 -10.47 8.52 3.16
CA GLU A 45 -9.36 9.48 3.18
C GLU A 45 -8.07 8.91 3.77
N VAL A 46 -8.17 7.77 4.46
CA VAL A 46 -7.04 7.12 5.13
C VAL A 46 -6.89 5.69 4.65
N VAL A 47 -5.66 5.20 4.70
CA VAL A 47 -5.34 3.78 4.59
C VAL A 47 -4.72 3.33 5.90
N ALA A 48 -5.24 2.23 6.43
CA ALA A 48 -4.77 1.63 7.66
C ALA A 48 -3.76 0.53 7.35
N ILE A 49 -2.65 0.56 8.06
CA ILE A 49 -1.49 -0.29 7.86
C ILE A 49 -1.30 -1.12 9.12
N LYS A 50 -0.92 -2.39 8.93
CA LYS A 50 -0.45 -3.28 9.98
C LYS A 50 1.01 -3.65 9.73
N HIS A 51 1.83 -3.56 10.77
CA HIS A 51 3.21 -4.04 10.74
C HIS A 51 3.31 -5.50 11.17
N GLY A 52 2.42 -5.93 12.06
CA GLY A 52 2.28 -7.32 12.48
C GLY A 52 1.40 -8.15 11.54
N THR A 53 1.52 -9.48 11.64
CA THR A 53 0.68 -10.43 10.90
C THR A 53 -0.69 -10.66 11.54
N THR A 54 -0.82 -10.34 12.84
CA THR A 54 -2.05 -10.50 13.63
C THR A 54 -2.32 -9.20 14.40
N GLY A 55 -3.58 -8.86 14.59
CA GLY A 55 -4.01 -7.67 15.32
C GLY A 55 -4.68 -6.60 14.45
N GLU A 56 -5.11 -5.54 15.13
CA GLU A 56 -5.68 -4.33 14.53
C GLU A 56 -4.59 -3.51 13.82
N PRO A 57 -4.96 -2.67 12.85
CA PRO A 57 -4.01 -1.71 12.27
C PRO A 57 -3.44 -0.79 13.34
N ASP A 58 -2.13 -0.57 13.26
CA ASP A 58 -1.34 0.23 14.22
C ASP A 58 -0.85 1.56 13.62
N GLU A 59 -1.04 1.77 12.31
CA GLU A 59 -0.69 3.00 11.62
C GLU A 59 -1.77 3.41 10.60
N PHE A 60 -1.96 4.71 10.44
CA PHE A 60 -2.94 5.29 9.51
C PHE A 60 -2.29 6.44 8.75
N ILE A 61 -2.35 6.41 7.42
CA ILE A 61 -1.81 7.48 6.58
C ILE A 61 -2.91 8.08 5.70
N ASN A 62 -2.82 9.39 5.46
CA ASN A 62 -3.73 10.10 4.58
C ASN A 62 -3.42 9.75 3.12
N LEU A 63 -4.45 9.36 2.35
CA LEU A 63 -4.33 9.01 0.93
C LEU A 63 -3.73 10.15 0.10
N ASN A 64 -4.04 11.40 0.44
CA ASN A 64 -3.52 12.58 -0.26
C ASN A 64 -2.02 12.81 -0.03
N CYS A 65 -1.43 12.16 0.99
CA CYS A 65 -0.01 12.24 1.26
C CYS A 65 0.79 11.18 0.50
N ILE A 66 0.15 10.26 -0.22
CA ILE A 66 0.81 9.17 -0.95
C ILE A 66 1.02 9.60 -2.40
N ILE A 67 2.29 9.73 -2.80
CA ILE A 67 2.67 10.02 -4.19
C ILE A 67 3.11 8.76 -4.95
N LYS A 68 3.52 7.72 -4.22
CA LYS A 68 3.98 6.45 -4.79
C LYS A 68 3.77 5.32 -3.78
N VAL A 69 3.45 4.14 -4.31
CA VAL A 69 3.42 2.87 -3.57
C VAL A 69 4.37 1.89 -4.27
N GLN A 70 5.08 1.08 -3.50
CA GLN A 70 5.96 0.04 -4.02
C GLN A 70 5.68 -1.27 -3.30
N VAL A 71 5.43 -2.34 -4.07
CA VAL A 71 5.38 -3.70 -3.51
C VAL A 71 6.79 -4.11 -3.10
N LEU A 72 6.94 -4.58 -1.87
CA LEU A 72 8.17 -5.18 -1.38
C LEU A 72 8.12 -6.67 -1.66
N SER A 73 8.63 -7.08 -2.81
CA SER A 73 8.94 -8.48 -3.07
C SER A 73 10.08 -8.95 -2.17
N GLU A 74 10.16 -10.26 -1.87
CA GLU A 74 11.36 -10.84 -1.29
C GLU A 74 12.58 -10.38 -2.08
N TYR A 75 13.55 -9.81 -1.38
CA TYR A 75 14.79 -9.29 -1.92
C TYR A 75 15.61 -10.47 -2.48
N ARG A 76 15.34 -10.90 -3.73
CA ARG A 76 16.24 -11.83 -4.44
C ARG A 76 17.44 -11.03 -4.92
N HIS A 77 18.44 -10.90 -4.05
CA HIS A 77 19.81 -10.69 -4.48
C HIS A 77 20.18 -11.87 -5.39
N TYR A 78 20.46 -11.58 -6.66
CA TYR A 78 21.28 -12.45 -7.51
C TYR A 78 22.75 -12.18 -7.23
#